data_AF-A0A2K1KPZ9-F1
#
_entry.id   AF-A0A2K1KPZ9-F1
#
_cell.length_a   1.000
_cell.length_b   1.000
_cell.length_c   1.000
_cell.angle_alpha   90.00
_cell.angle_beta   90.00
_cell.angle_gamma   90.00
#
_symmetry.space_group_name_H-M   'P 1'
#
loop_
_entity.id
_entity.type
_entity.pdbx_description
1 polymer ?
#
loop_
_entity_poly.entity_id
_entity_poly.type
_entity_poly.pdbx_seq_one_letter_code
_entity_poly.pdbx_strand_id
1 'polypeptide(L)'
;AIELRAVLIQKDDLGWKYVIAFVSRSNNNIESNYSFYEREAFAIVWTITYFQFDLYDQCFILSNKLISKLTRWTSLLQEYNFEIVHGASITNLDANELSYNPYPSQKDLIGAR
;
A
#
# COMPACT_ATOMS: atom_id res chain seq x y z
N ALA A 1 20.98 -2.92 -5.65
CA ALA A 1 19.90 -3.87 -5.27
C ALA A 1 18.58 -3.27 -5.73
N ILE A 2 17.65 -4.08 -6.22
CA ILE A 2 16.33 -3.61 -6.61
C ILE A 2 15.40 -3.95 -5.44
N GLU A 3 14.73 -2.93 -4.92
CA GLU A 3 13.91 -3.00 -3.73
C GLU A 3 12.45 -2.86 -4.11
N LEU A 4 11.62 -3.76 -3.61
CA LEU A 4 10.17 -3.64 -3.66
C LEU A 4 9.76 -2.72 -2.52
N ARG A 5 8.84 -1.80 -2.81
CA ARG A 5 8.30 -0.87 -1.82
C ARG A 5 6.80 -0.78 -2.03
N ALA A 6 6.06 -0.78 -0.93
CA ALA A 6 4.64 -0.49 -0.93
C ALA A 6 4.25 0.31 0.30
N VAL A 7 3.12 1.00 0.19
CA VAL A 7 2.55 1.81 1.25
C VAL A 7 1.08 1.42 1.40
N LEU A 8 0.67 1.17 2.64
CA LEU A 8 -0.72 0.99 2.98
C LEU A 8 -1.28 2.33 3.46
N ILE A 9 -2.32 2.80 2.78
CA ILE A 9 -2.97 4.07 3.07
C ILE A 9 -4.44 3.79 3.38
N GLN A 10 -4.90 4.28 4.52
CA GLN A 10 -6.31 4.29 4.89
C GLN A 10 -6.91 5.66 4.59
N LYS A 11 -8.18 5.68 4.19
CA LYS A 11 -8.94 6.92 3.99
C LYS A 11 -10.06 6.99 5.04
N ASP A 12 -10.23 8.15 5.67
CA ASP A 12 -11.35 8.36 6.60
C ASP A 12 -12.63 8.82 5.88
N ASP A 13 -13.73 8.97 6.64
CA ASP A 13 -15.04 9.40 6.14
C ASP A 13 -15.02 10.84 5.58
N LEU A 14 -14.07 11.66 6.03
CA LEU A 14 -13.86 13.03 5.58
C LEU A 14 -12.94 13.11 4.33
N GLY A 15 -12.34 11.99 3.96
CA GLY A 15 -11.49 11.81 2.81
C GLY A 15 -10.00 12.05 3.00
N TRP A 16 -9.56 12.24 4.25
CA TRP A 16 -8.15 12.32 4.62
C TRP A 16 -7.46 10.98 4.47
N LYS A 17 -6.21 11.01 4.02
CA LYS A 17 -5.38 9.83 3.80
C LYS A 17 -4.36 9.71 4.92
N TYR A 18 -4.34 8.56 5.57
CA TYR A 18 -3.39 8.23 6.64
C TYR A 18 -2.52 7.06 6.20
N VAL A 19 -1.20 7.21 6.30
CA VAL A 19 -0.29 6.10 6.07
C VAL A 19 -0.31 5.19 7.28
N ILE A 20 -0.70 3.94 7.08
CA ILE A 20 -0.74 2.91 8.12
C ILE A 20 0.61 2.22 8.23
N ALA A 21 1.21 1.86 7.09
CA ALA A 21 2.46 1.12 7.07
C ALA A 21 3.25 1.36 5.79
N PHE A 22 4.57 1.36 5.94
CA PHE A 22 5.53 1.26 4.85
C PHE A 22 6.18 -0.10 4.89
N VAL A 23 6.21 -0.79 3.75
CA VAL A 23 6.87 -2.09 3.65
C VAL A 23 7.87 -2.07 2.51
N SER A 24 9.04 -2.62 2.76
CA SER A 24 10.06 -2.79 1.74
C SER A 24 10.77 -4.13 1.90
N ARG A 25 11.21 -4.68 0.76
CA ARG A 25 11.95 -5.94 0.70
C ARG A 25 12.96 -5.91 -0.44
N SER A 26 14.17 -6.36 -0.16
CA SER A 26 15.21 -6.57 -1.18
C SER A 26 14.93 -7.83 -1.99
N ASN A 27 15.09 -7.76 -3.31
CA ASN A 27 14.92 -8.94 -4.17
C ASN A 27 16.03 -9.97 -3.96
N ASN A 28 15.67 -11.24 -3.99
CA ASN A 28 16.61 -12.35 -4.07
C ASN A 28 17.19 -12.48 -5.49
N ASN A 29 18.27 -13.25 -5.67
CA ASN A 29 18.94 -13.44 -6.98
C ASN A 29 17.98 -13.94 -8.07
N ILE A 30 17.00 -14.78 -7.71
CA ILE A 30 15.99 -15.32 -8.64
C ILE A 30 14.99 -14.23 -9.07
N GLU A 31 14.49 -13.44 -8.11
CA GLU A 31 13.57 -12.32 -8.34
C GLU A 31 14.27 -11.15 -9.08
N SER A 32 15.61 -11.10 -9.00
CA SER A 32 16.43 -10.17 -9.76
C SER A 32 16.52 -10.52 -11.25
N ASN A 33 16.07 -11.69 -11.68
CA ASN A 33 15.98 -12.01 -13.12
C ASN A 33 14.62 -11.65 -13.73
N TYR A 34 13.64 -11.27 -12.90
CA TYR A 34 12.33 -10.84 -13.39
C TYR A 34 12.43 -9.53 -14.19
N SER A 35 11.61 -9.44 -15.23
CA SER A 35 11.43 -8.19 -15.97
C SER A 35 10.81 -7.11 -15.07
N PHE A 36 10.94 -5.85 -15.47
CA PHE A 36 10.36 -4.72 -14.74
C PHE A 36 8.88 -4.93 -14.40
N TYR A 37 8.10 -5.40 -15.38
CA TYR A 37 6.67 -5.67 -15.23
C TYR A 37 6.38 -6.80 -14.24
N GLU A 38 7.14 -7.89 -14.31
CA GLU A 38 6.97 -9.03 -13.40
C GLU A 38 7.33 -8.66 -11.96
N ARG A 39 8.30 -7.77 -11.76
CA ARG A 39 8.64 -7.27 -10.42
C ARG A 39 7.55 -6.40 -9.83
N GLU A 40 6.93 -5.51 -10.61
CA GLU A 40 5.79 -4.74 -10.11
C GLU A 40 4.59 -5.62 -9.79
N ALA A 41 4.29 -6.59 -10.66
CA ALA A 41 3.26 -7.60 -10.41
C ALA A 41 3.54 -8.40 -9.13
N PHE A 42 4.78 -8.83 -8.94
CA PHE A 42 5.19 -9.55 -7.74
C PHE A 42 5.15 -8.67 -6.49
N ALA A 43 5.51 -7.39 -6.60
CA ALA A 43 5.41 -6.43 -5.50
C ALA A 43 3.97 -6.31 -5.01
N ILE A 44 3.01 -6.18 -5.93
CA ILE A 44 1.58 -6.15 -5.61
C ILE A 44 1.16 -7.39 -4.83
N VAL A 45 1.45 -8.58 -5.37
CA VAL A 45 1.03 -9.84 -4.77
C VAL A 45 1.68 -10.02 -3.40
N TRP A 46 2.97 -9.70 -3.28
CA TRP A 46 3.70 -9.76 -2.02
C TRP A 46 3.13 -8.78 -0.98
N THR A 47 2.73 -7.57 -1.38
CA THR A 47 2.12 -6.61 -0.47
C THR A 47 0.75 -7.06 0.01
N ILE A 48 -0.08 -7.62 -0.88
CA ILE A 48 -1.41 -8.14 -0.49
C ILE A 48 -1.24 -9.30 0.50
N THR A 49 -0.32 -10.22 0.24
CA THR A 49 -0.07 -11.32 1.17
C THR A 49 0.55 -10.85 2.49
N TYR A 50 1.38 -9.80 2.46
CA TYR A 50 1.92 -9.19 3.68
C TYR A 50 0.82 -8.59 4.57
N PHE A 51 -0.14 -7.90 3.97
CA PHE A 51 -1.27 -7.28 4.66
C PHE A 51 -2.54 -8.15 4.66
N GLN A 52 -2.39 -9.47 4.50
CA GLN A 52 -3.55 -10.37 4.39
C GLN A 52 -4.54 -10.19 5.54
N PHE A 53 -4.05 -10.07 6.78
CA PHE A 53 -4.91 -9.89 7.95
C PHE A 53 -5.68 -8.57 7.95
N ASP A 54 -5.11 -7.50 7.38
CA ASP A 54 -5.77 -6.20 7.30
C ASP A 54 -6.74 -6.10 6.10
N LEU A 55 -6.54 -6.94 5.06
CA LEU A 55 -7.23 -6.85 3.77
C LEU A 55 -8.29 -7.94 3.53
N TYR A 56 -8.26 -9.06 4.25
CA TYR A 56 -9.09 -10.24 3.93
C TYR A 56 -10.60 -9.94 3.84
N ASP A 57 -11.11 -9.10 4.74
CA ASP A 57 -12.54 -8.73 4.79
C ASP A 57 -12.81 -7.27 4.36
N GLN A 58 -11.82 -6.58 3.80
CA GLN A 58 -11.92 -5.17 3.43
C GLN A 58 -11.94 -5.00 1.91
N CYS A 59 -12.77 -4.07 1.42
CA CYS A 59 -12.64 -3.60 0.04
C CYS A 59 -11.55 -2.53 -0.02
N PHE A 60 -10.50 -2.77 -0.81
CA PHE A 60 -9.38 -1.84 -0.93
C PHE A 60 -9.11 -1.42 -2.37
N ILE A 61 -8.43 -0.29 -2.52
CA ILE A 61 -8.07 0.24 -3.83
C ILE A 61 -6.62 -0.12 -4.12
N LEU A 62 -6.42 -0.80 -5.25
CA LEU A 62 -5.10 -1.09 -5.76
C LEU A 62 -4.72 -0.07 -6.83
N SER A 63 -3.78 0.80 -6.48
CA SER A 63 -3.25 1.83 -7.38
C SER A 63 -1.91 1.39 -7.96
N ASN A 64 -1.92 0.73 -9.11
CA ASN A 64 -0.71 0.46 -9.88
C ASN A 64 -0.99 0.55 -11.38
N LYS A 65 -0.05 1.14 -12.12
CA LYS A 65 -0.13 1.32 -13.57
C LYS A 65 -0.04 0.00 -14.35
N LEU A 66 0.56 -1.05 -13.79
CA LEU A 66 0.96 -2.27 -14.51
C LEU A 66 0.17 -3.53 -14.14
N ILE A 67 -1.08 -3.35 -13.69
CA ILE A 67 -1.97 -4.45 -13.26
C ILE A 67 -2.38 -5.39 -14.41
N SER A 68 -2.31 -4.93 -15.66
CA SER A 68 -2.71 -5.70 -16.85
C SER A 68 -1.90 -6.98 -17.10
N LYS A 69 -0.87 -7.27 -16.28
CA LYS A 69 -0.02 -8.47 -16.36
C LYS A 69 -0.08 -9.39 -15.13
N LEU A 70 -1.08 -9.24 -14.25
CA LEU A 70 -1.27 -10.09 -13.07
C LEU A 70 -1.81 -11.50 -13.37
N THR A 71 -1.87 -11.93 -14.64
CA THR A 71 -2.49 -13.21 -15.06
C THR A 71 -1.90 -14.44 -14.35
N ARG A 72 -0.61 -14.40 -14.01
CA ARG A 72 0.04 -15.49 -13.27
C ARG A 72 -0.51 -15.68 -11.85
N TRP A 73 -1.02 -14.62 -11.23
CA TRP A 73 -1.41 -14.59 -9.82
C TRP A 73 -2.91 -14.38 -9.63
N THR A 74 -3.71 -14.51 -10.69
CA THR A 74 -5.16 -14.28 -10.64
C THR A 74 -5.84 -15.14 -9.58
N SER A 75 -5.48 -16.41 -9.41
CA SER A 75 -6.09 -17.29 -8.40
C SER A 75 -5.89 -16.79 -6.97
N LEU A 76 -4.73 -16.21 -6.65
CA LEU A 76 -4.48 -15.63 -5.32
C LEU A 76 -5.25 -14.33 -5.13
N LEU A 77 -5.34 -13.52 -6.20
CA LEU A 77 -6.00 -12.23 -6.14
C LEU A 77 -7.52 -12.36 -6.06
N GLN A 78 -8.10 -13.42 -6.62
CA GLN A 78 -9.54 -13.68 -6.57
C GLN A 78 -10.09 -13.89 -5.16
N GLU A 79 -9.24 -14.18 -4.17
CA GLU A 79 -9.64 -14.30 -2.76
C GLU A 79 -9.91 -12.93 -2.11
N TYR A 80 -9.45 -11.83 -2.71
CA TYR A 80 -9.53 -10.49 -2.15
C TYR A 80 -10.52 -9.61 -2.93
N ASN A 81 -11.22 -8.75 -2.19
CA ASN A 81 -12.10 -7.74 -2.79
C ASN A 81 -11.33 -6.43 -2.99
N PHE A 82 -11.00 -6.11 -4.24
CA PHE A 82 -10.32 -4.85 -4.55
C PHE A 82 -10.79 -4.21 -5.85
N GLU A 83 -10.70 -2.90 -5.89
CA GLU A 83 -10.91 -2.09 -7.07
C GLU A 83 -9.58 -1.60 -7.63
N ILE A 84 -9.45 -1.67 -8.95
CA ILE A 84 -8.25 -1.20 -9.65
C ILE A 84 -8.49 0.25 -10.06
N VAL A 85 -7.68 1.16 -9.51
CA VAL A 85 -7.67 2.56 -9.93
C VAL A 85 -6.38 2.83 -10.69
N HIS A 86 -6.51 3.12 -11.99
CA HIS A 86 -5.41 3.57 -12.83
C HIS A 86 -5.10 5.04 -12.54
N GLY A 87 -4.54 5.32 -11.37
CA GLY A 87 -3.97 6.61 -11.02
C GLY A 87 -2.55 6.73 -11.58
N ALA A 88 -2.07 7.96 -11.76
CA ALA A 88 -0.63 8.18 -11.80
C ALA A 88 -0.02 7.43 -10.62
N SER A 89 1.14 6.79 -10.84
CA SER A 89 2.00 6.32 -9.76
C SER A 89 1.91 7.30 -8.60
N ILE A 90 1.97 6.85 -7.35
CA ILE A 90 2.35 7.74 -6.25
C ILE A 90 3.83 8.11 -6.50
N THR A 91 4.09 8.81 -7.62
CA THR A 91 5.27 9.59 -7.90
C THR A 91 5.19 10.66 -6.86
N ASN A 92 5.97 10.43 -5.81
CA ASN A 92 6.13 11.32 -4.68
C ASN A 92 4.91 11.25 -3.74
N LEU A 93 4.94 10.27 -2.83
CA LEU A 93 4.97 10.69 -1.42
C LEU A 93 6.20 11.58 -1.31
N ASP A 94 6.04 12.84 -1.71
CA ASP A 94 7.06 13.85 -1.54
C ASP A 94 7.40 13.78 -0.06
N ALA A 95 8.68 13.59 0.22
CA ALA A 95 9.24 13.66 1.56
C ALA A 95 8.93 15.01 2.28
N ASN A 96 8.21 15.92 1.63
CA ASN A 96 7.71 17.19 2.14
C ASN A 96 6.31 17.16 2.78
N GLU A 97 5.49 16.13 2.61
CA GLU A 97 4.18 16.02 3.30
C GLU A 97 4.25 15.21 4.61
N LEU A 98 5.46 14.95 5.12
CA LEU A 98 5.73 14.37 6.44
C LEU A 98 5.55 15.37 7.59
N SER A 99 4.77 16.44 7.41
CA SER A 99 4.43 17.41 8.48
C SER A 99 3.13 17.07 9.22
N TYR A 100 2.61 15.85 9.10
CA TYR A 100 1.53 15.38 9.98
C TYR A 100 2.11 15.05 11.36
N ASN A 101 2.22 16.13 12.15
CA ASN A 101 2.37 16.14 13.59
C ASN A 101 1.55 14.99 14.23
N PRO A 102 2.17 14.00 14.86
CA PRO A 102 1.44 12.96 15.55
C PRO A 102 0.82 13.59 16.79
N TYR A 103 -0.50 13.46 16.92
CA TYR A 103 -1.36 13.91 18.01
C TYR A 103 -1.71 15.42 18.02
N PRO A 104 -3.01 15.79 17.93
CA PRO A 104 -3.47 16.85 18.80
C PRO A 104 -3.31 16.31 20.22
N SER A 105 -2.36 16.86 20.99
CA SER A 105 -2.30 16.58 22.42
C SER A 105 -3.68 16.89 22.99
N GLN A 106 -4.35 15.87 23.52
CA GLN A 106 -5.58 16.03 24.28
C GLN A 106 -5.22 16.77 25.57
N LYS A 107 -5.12 18.10 25.48
CA LYS A 107 -4.97 18.99 26.63
C LYS A 107 -6.35 19.50 27.01
N ASP A 108 -6.80 19.00 28.15
CA ASP A 108 -7.62 19.67 29.14
C ASP A 108 -9.10 19.93 28.79
N LEU A 109 -9.86 18.84 28.72
CA LEU A 109 -11.29 18.83 29.04
C LEU A 109 -11.54 18.08 30.35
N ILE A 110 -10.90 18.50 31.43
CA ILE A 110 -11.43 18.25 32.78
C ILE A 110 -11.30 19.54 33.57
N GLY A 111 -12.34 20.37 33.48
CA GLY A 111 -12.72 21.18 34.62
C GLY A 111 -13.08 20.23 35.76
N ALA A 112 -12.24 20.19 36.78
CA ALA A 112 -12.58 19.63 38.08
C ALA A 112 -12.18 20.65 39.15
N ARG A 113 -13.20 21.44 39.50
CA ARG A 113 -13.55 22.00 40.82
C ARG A 113 -12.52 22.77 41.63
#